data_AF-A0A2E2LC11-F1
#
_entry.id   AF-A0A2E2LC11-F1
#
_cell.length_a   1.000
_cell.length_b   1.000
_cell.length_c   1.000
_cell.angle_alpha   90.00
_cell.angle_beta   90.00
_cell.angle_gamma   90.00
#
_symmetry.space_group_name_H-M   'P 1'
#
loop_
_entity.id
_entity.type
_entity.pdbx_description
1 polymer ?
#
loop_
_entity_poly.entity_id
_entity_poly.type
_entity_poly.pdbx_seq_one_letter_code
_entity_poly.pdbx_strand_id
1 'polypeptide(L)'
;MPARAKPGRRSYGPRAVRTVRYPEAYDPILERLAAESGIPLSSWLALAVSQQAGLEIPDYVKDELEKAARERATREAEQELDMLDMPKSA
;
A
#
# COMPACT_ATOMS: atom_id res chain seq x y z
N MET A 1 20.19 20.58 -24.20
CA MET A 1 18.89 20.05 -23.76
C MET A 1 18.94 19.90 -22.24
N PRO A 2 18.14 20.62 -21.43
CA PRO A 2 18.16 20.43 -19.99
C PRO A 2 17.57 19.05 -19.63
N ALA A 3 18.20 18.37 -18.68
CA ALA A 3 17.76 17.07 -18.19
C ALA A 3 16.33 17.15 -17.65
N ARG A 4 15.46 16.24 -18.09
CA ARG A 4 14.07 16.10 -17.62
C ARG A 4 14.12 15.89 -16.10
N ALA A 5 13.67 16.88 -15.32
CA ALA A 5 13.63 16.75 -13.86
C ALA A 5 12.82 15.51 -13.48
N LYS A 6 13.36 14.67 -12.58
CA LYS A 6 12.66 13.49 -12.07
C LYS A 6 11.30 13.94 -11.54
N PRO A 7 10.19 13.26 -11.87
CA PRO A 7 8.88 13.62 -11.33
C PRO A 7 8.99 13.74 -9.81
N GLY A 8 8.65 14.90 -9.27
CA GLY A 8 8.64 15.12 -7.83
C GLY A 8 7.73 14.10 -7.14
N ARG A 9 8.06 13.71 -5.91
CA ARG A 9 7.21 12.83 -5.10
C ARG A 9 5.84 13.50 -4.93
N ARG A 10 4.75 12.72 -5.09
CA ARG A 10 3.37 13.20 -4.91
C ARG A 10 3.23 13.91 -3.57
N SER A 11 2.67 15.11 -3.56
CA SER A 11 2.36 15.82 -2.32
C SER A 11 1.17 15.14 -1.65
N TYR A 12 1.29 14.84 -0.37
CA TYR A 12 0.24 14.24 0.46
C TYR A 12 -0.42 15.28 1.38
N GLY A 13 -0.29 16.57 1.06
CA GLY A 13 -0.81 17.66 1.88
C GLY A 13 0.02 17.97 3.14
N PRO A 14 -0.41 18.97 3.93
CA PRO A 14 0.25 19.35 5.18
C PRO A 14 0.13 18.24 6.22
N ARG A 15 1.27 17.81 6.80
CA ARG A 15 1.32 16.71 7.77
C ARG A 15 2.31 17.02 8.89
N ALA A 16 1.92 16.69 10.12
CA ALA A 16 2.84 16.69 11.25
C ALA A 16 3.69 15.42 11.23
N VAL A 17 4.98 15.56 11.49
CA VAL A 17 5.92 14.43 11.62
C VAL A 17 6.22 14.19 13.10
N ARG A 18 6.21 12.91 13.50
CA ARG A 18 6.58 12.45 14.84
C ARG A 18 7.45 11.20 14.70
N THR A 19 8.51 11.12 15.49
CA THR A 19 9.35 9.92 15.59
C THR A 19 8.81 9.03 16.70
N VAL A 20 8.57 7.76 16.39
CA VAL A 20 8.11 6.74 17.36
C VAL A 20 9.18 5.67 17.50
N ARG A 21 9.37 5.14 18.71
CA ARG A 21 10.24 4.00 18.98
C ARG A 21 9.39 2.86 19.54
N TYR A 22 9.49 1.69 18.95
CA TYR A 22 8.87 0.44 19.41
C TYR A 22 9.94 -0.64 19.58
N PRO A 23 9.68 -1.71 20.34
CA PRO A 23 10.57 -2.87 20.40
C PRO A 23 10.98 -3.36 19.01
N GLU A 24 12.27 -3.58 18.78
CA GLU A 24 12.81 -3.99 17.48
C GLU A 24 12.12 -5.21 16.89
N ALA A 25 11.73 -6.16 17.76
CA ALA A 25 10.99 -7.36 17.37
C ALA A 25 9.65 -7.10 16.67
N TYR A 26 9.10 -5.89 16.77
CA TYR A 26 7.82 -5.53 16.14
C TYR A 26 7.99 -5.14 14.68
N ASP A 27 9.17 -4.69 14.26
CA ASP A 27 9.41 -4.20 12.90
C ASP A 27 8.99 -5.23 11.82
N PRO A 28 9.46 -6.49 11.84
CA PRO A 28 9.05 -7.48 10.85
C PRO A 28 7.55 -7.81 10.91
N ILE A 29 6.91 -7.66 12.08
CA ILE A 29 5.47 -7.88 12.24
C ILE A 29 4.70 -6.76 11.54
N LEU A 30 5.09 -5.50 11.76
CA LEU A 30 4.45 -4.34 11.16
C LEU A 30 4.67 -4.31 9.64
N GLU A 31 5.86 -4.66 9.16
CA GLU A 31 6.15 -4.82 7.73
C GLU A 31 5.23 -5.87 7.09
N ARG A 32 5.06 -7.02 7.75
CA ARG A 32 4.16 -8.07 7.25
C ARG A 32 2.71 -7.59 7.16
N LEU A 33 2.19 -6.93 8.20
CA LEU A 33 0.82 -6.42 8.23
C LEU A 33 0.57 -5.35 7.14
N ALA A 34 1.56 -4.48 6.90
CA ALA A 34 1.50 -3.52 5.81
C ALA A 34 1.48 -4.21 4.44
N ALA A 35 2.33 -5.21 4.25
CA ALA A 35 2.38 -6.01 3.02
C ALA A 35 1.08 -6.77 2.75
N GLU A 36 0.48 -7.40 3.76
CA GLU A 36 -0.83 -8.08 3.67
C GLU A 36 -1.93 -7.10 3.23
N SER A 37 -1.86 -5.85 3.69
CA SER A 37 -2.80 -4.79 3.31
C SER A 37 -2.55 -4.27 1.88
N GLY A 38 -1.35 -4.50 1.33
CA GLY A 38 -0.91 -4.01 0.02
C GLY A 38 -0.50 -2.54 0.01
N ILE A 39 -0.23 -1.94 1.17
CA ILE A 39 0.12 -0.51 1.29
C ILE A 39 1.46 -0.33 2.02
N PRO A 40 2.15 0.81 1.84
CA PRO A 40 3.41 1.09 2.55
C PRO A 40 3.23 1.12 4.08
N LEU A 41 4.28 0.72 4.82
CA LEU A 41 4.29 0.70 6.30
C LEU A 41 3.85 2.04 6.92
N SER A 42 4.30 3.17 6.39
CA SER A 42 3.91 4.50 6.90
C SER A 42 2.41 4.76 6.79
N SER A 43 1.79 4.27 5.71
CA SER A 43 0.36 4.42 5.44
C SER A 43 -0.45 3.45 6.27
N TRP A 44 0.06 2.24 6.47
CA TRP A 44 -0.50 1.26 7.39
C TRP A 44 -0.51 1.79 8.85
N LEU A 45 0.58 2.42 9.29
CA LEU A 45 0.64 3.03 10.63
C LEU A 45 -0.36 4.18 10.77
N ALA A 46 -0.48 5.04 9.75
CA ALA A 46 -1.47 6.11 9.74
C ALA A 46 -2.91 5.56 9.78
N LEU A 47 -3.17 4.48 9.05
CA LEU A 47 -4.45 3.76 9.07
C LEU A 47 -4.76 3.24 10.49
N ALA A 48 -3.84 2.49 11.08
CA ALA A 48 -4.00 1.87 12.39
C ALA A 48 -4.26 2.93 13.48
N VAL A 49 -3.50 4.03 13.48
CA VAL A 49 -3.70 5.14 14.43
C VAL A 49 -5.06 5.81 14.23
N SER A 50 -5.46 6.05 12.97
CA SER A 50 -6.75 6.69 12.68
C SER A 50 -7.92 5.83 13.16
N GLN A 51 -7.88 4.52 12.86
CA GLN A 51 -8.90 3.56 13.31
C GLN A 51 -8.96 3.45 14.83
N GLN A 52 -7.80 3.32 15.49
CA GLN A 52 -7.73 3.22 16.95
C GLN A 52 -8.28 4.47 17.65
N ALA A 53 -8.07 5.64 17.07
CA ALA A 53 -8.51 6.93 17.62
C ALA A 53 -9.91 7.35 17.17
N GLY A 54 -10.59 6.59 16.30
CA GLY A 54 -11.88 6.99 15.71
C GLY A 54 -11.78 8.23 14.82
N LEU A 55 -10.61 8.48 14.22
CA LEU A 55 -10.36 9.61 13.33
C LEU A 55 -10.64 9.24 11.88
N GLU A 56 -10.88 10.26 11.07
CA GLU A 56 -10.99 10.07 9.62
C GLU A 56 -9.66 9.54 9.05
N ILE A 57 -9.77 8.52 8.19
CA ILE A 57 -8.63 7.95 7.46
C ILE A 57 -8.13 8.99 6.44
N PRO A 58 -6.83 9.32 6.38
CA PRO A 58 -6.32 10.28 5.42
C PRO A 58 -6.55 9.85 3.97
N ASP A 59 -6.88 10.81 3.09
CA ASP A 59 -7.24 10.50 1.69
C ASP A 59 -6.13 9.78 0.92
N TYR A 60 -4.86 10.10 1.19
CA TYR A 60 -3.76 9.39 0.55
C TYR A 60 -3.68 7.91 0.91
N VAL A 61 -4.17 7.53 2.11
CA VAL A 61 -4.24 6.13 2.54
C VAL A 61 -5.41 5.45 1.83
N LYS A 62 -6.55 6.14 1.69
CA LYS A 62 -7.70 5.65 0.90
C LYS A 62 -7.28 5.36 -0.55
N ASP A 63 -6.59 6.31 -1.19
CA ASP A 63 -6.03 6.16 -2.55
C ASP A 63 -5.13 4.93 -2.67
N GLU A 64 -4.26 4.69 -1.69
CA GLU A 64 -3.33 3.57 -1.69
C GLU A 64 -4.05 2.23 -1.48
N LEU A 65 -5.07 2.18 -0.61
CA LEU A 65 -5.93 1.02 -0.45
C LEU A 65 -6.71 0.69 -1.73
N GLU A 66 -7.27 1.69 -2.40
CA GLU A 66 -7.95 1.50 -3.68
C GLU A 66 -7.00 1.04 -4.78
N LYS A 67 -5.77 1.56 -4.80
CA LYS A 67 -4.73 1.09 -5.72
C LYS A 67 -4.39 -0.37 -5.44
N ALA A 68 -4.16 -0.74 -4.18
CA ALA A 68 -3.86 -2.11 -3.78
C ALA A 68 -5.00 -3.08 -4.15
N ALA A 69 -6.26 -2.67 -3.94
CA ALA A 69 -7.43 -3.45 -4.33
C ALA A 69 -7.50 -3.68 -5.85
N ARG A 70 -7.24 -2.63 -6.64
CA ARG A 70 -7.17 -2.74 -8.11
C ARG A 70 -6.06 -3.68 -8.57
N GLU A 71 -4.85 -3.54 -8.02
CA GLU A 71 -3.72 -4.41 -8.38
C GLU A 71 -3.97 -5.88 -8.05
N ARG A 72 -4.64 -6.17 -6.92
CA ARG A 72 -5.06 -7.53 -6.58
C ARG A 72 -6.07 -8.08 -7.59
N ALA A 73 -7.11 -7.32 -7.90
CA ALA A 73 -8.12 -7.73 -8.87
C ALA A 73 -7.53 -7.95 -10.28
N THR A 74 -6.59 -7.11 -10.72
CA THR A 74 -5.90 -7.31 -12.00
C THR A 74 -5.07 -8.58 -12.00
N ARG A 75 -4.32 -8.86 -10.93
CA ARG A 75 -3.50 -10.08 -10.82
C ARG A 75 -4.36 -11.35 -10.79
N GLU A 76 -5.49 -11.31 -10.09
CA GLU A 76 -6.45 -12.42 -10.07
C GLU A 76 -7.02 -12.69 -11.46
N ALA A 77 -7.41 -11.64 -12.19
CA ALA A 77 -7.90 -11.76 -13.56
C ALA A 77 -6.83 -12.29 -14.54
N GLU A 78 -5.58 -11.85 -14.40
CA GLU A 78 -4.45 -12.37 -15.19
C GLU A 78 -4.19 -13.86 -14.92
N GLN A 79 -4.28 -14.29 -13.65
CA GLN A 79 -4.13 -15.70 -13.27
C GLN A 79 -5.28 -16.57 -13.81
N GLU A 80 -6.52 -16.05 -13.80
CA GLU A 80 -7.67 -16.74 -14.37
C GLU A 80 -7.51 -16.96 -15.88
N LEU A 81 -7.06 -15.93 -16.60
CA LEU A 81 -6.78 -16.02 -18.04
C LEU A 81 -5.66 -17.03 -18.36
N ASP A 82 -4.57 -17.05 -17.59
CA ASP A 82 -3.46 -17.99 -17.76
C ASP A 82 -3.90 -19.45 -17.55
N MET A 83 -4.78 -19.72 -16.58
CA MET A 83 -5.35 -21.06 -16.36
C MET A 83 -6.30 -21.52 -17.47
N LEU A 84 -7.00 -20.60 -18.13
CA LEU A 84 -7.91 -20.88 -19.25
C LEU A 84 -7.18 -21.16 -20.58
N ASP A 85 -5.97 -20.64 -20.75
CA ASP A 85 -5.14 -20.78 -21.96
C ASP A 85 -4.22 -22.03 -21.92
N MET A 86 -4.22 -22.80 -20.82
CA MET A 86 -3.52 -24.08 -20.77
C MET A 86 -4.23 -25.11 -21.68
N PRO A 87 -3.52 -25.74 -22.64
CA PRO A 87 -4.10 -26.81 -23.44
C PRO A 87 -4.47 -27.97 -22.51
N LYS A 88 -5.74 -28.39 -22.54
CA LYS A 88 -6.16 -29.64 -21.90
C LYS A 88 -5.36 -30.78 -22.51
N SER A 89 -4.36 -31.28 -21.79
CA SER A 89 -3.67 -32.51 -22.19
C SER A 89 -4.71 -33.63 -22.24
N ALA A 90 -4.95 -34.13 -23.46
CA ALA A 90 -5.73 -35.32 -23.75
C ALA A 90 -4.92 -36.59 -23.49
#